data_AF-A0A966G370-F1
#
_entry.id   AF-A0A966G370-F1
#
_cell.length_a   1.000
_cell.length_b   1.000
_cell.length_c   1.000
_cell.angle_alpha   90.00
_cell.angle_beta   90.00
_cell.angle_gamma   90.00
#
_symmetry.space_group_name_H-M   'P 1'
#
loop_
_entity.id
_entity.type
_entity.pdbx_description
1 polymer ?
#
loop_
_entity_poly.entity_id
_entity_poly.type
_entity_poly.pdbx_seq_one_letter_code
_entity_poly.pdbx_strand_id
1 'polypeptide(L)'
;MLLITLNENTLSLSPGNQVIFPHQTWEDYERLLSLRLQKTYPKLYFNRKTEEIRLMSPLPSHGKRINLLSDLVKIILRRQDKDWECFDPITLKMPGEAGVEPDTCFYIDNRQAILGKERIDLTVDPPPDLAIEVDFTSL
;
A
#
# COMPACT_ATOMS: atom_id res chain seq x y z
N MET A 1 2.80 -17.64 16.63
CA MET A 1 1.47 -17.27 17.16
C MET A 1 1.05 -15.96 16.52
N LEU A 2 -0.13 -15.91 15.92
CA LEU A 2 -0.73 -14.68 15.39
C LEU A 2 -1.06 -13.76 16.57
N LEU A 3 -0.50 -12.55 16.59
CA LEU A 3 -0.84 -11.53 17.60
C LEU A 3 -1.41 -10.31 16.89
N ILE A 4 -2.65 -9.99 17.23
CA ILE A 4 -3.32 -8.75 16.83
C ILE A 4 -3.55 -7.95 18.11
N THR A 5 -3.06 -6.71 18.15
CA THR A 5 -3.39 -5.77 19.23
C THR A 5 -4.21 -4.65 18.64
N LEU A 6 -5.43 -4.48 19.12
CA LEU A 6 -6.33 -3.38 18.78
C LEU A 6 -6.78 -2.70 20.08
N ASN A 7 -6.42 -1.44 20.25
CA ASN A 7 -6.93 -0.57 21.30
C ASN A 7 -7.14 0.85 20.75
N GLU A 8 -7.66 1.75 21.58
CA GLU A 8 -7.98 3.14 21.25
C GLU A 8 -6.82 3.95 20.65
N ASN A 9 -5.57 3.53 20.85
CA ASN A 9 -4.37 4.24 20.41
C ASN A 9 -3.43 3.38 19.56
N THR A 10 -3.74 2.12 19.30
CA THR A 10 -2.79 1.20 18.67
C THR A 10 -3.50 0.08 17.90
N LEU A 11 -3.09 -0.04 16.64
CA LEU A 11 -3.30 -1.22 15.81
C LEU A 11 -1.95 -1.86 15.48
N SER A 12 -1.76 -3.13 15.83
CA SER A 12 -0.57 -3.90 15.46
C SER A 12 -0.92 -5.33 15.05
N LEU A 13 -0.06 -5.90 14.20
CA LEU A 13 -0.15 -7.26 13.70
C LEU A 13 1.25 -7.86 13.68
N SER A 14 1.42 -9.10 14.14
CA SER A 14 2.71 -9.79 14.11
C SER A 14 3.22 -9.96 12.66
N PRO A 15 4.52 -9.76 12.39
CA PRO A 15 5.09 -9.92 11.05
C PRO A 15 4.79 -11.30 10.44
N GLY A 16 4.63 -11.33 9.12
CA GLY A 16 4.25 -12.51 8.33
C GLY A 16 2.78 -12.90 8.39
N ASN A 17 1.92 -12.09 9.02
CA ASN A 17 0.52 -12.42 9.16
C ASN A 17 -0.38 -11.48 8.34
N GLN A 18 -1.56 -12.01 8.03
CA GLN A 18 -2.64 -11.29 7.38
C GLN A 18 -3.96 -11.57 8.10
N VAL A 19 -4.83 -10.57 8.15
CA VAL A 19 -6.18 -10.66 8.71
C VAL A 19 -7.14 -9.99 7.74
N ILE A 20 -8.33 -10.56 7.58
CA ILE A 20 -9.42 -9.98 6.79
C ILE A 20 -10.61 -9.73 7.73
N PHE A 21 -11.11 -8.50 7.73
CA PHE A 21 -12.34 -8.11 8.38
C PHE A 21 -13.43 -7.97 7.30
N PRO A 22 -14.40 -8.90 7.23
CA PRO A 22 -15.50 -8.81 6.27
C PRO A 22 -16.59 -7.84 6.76
N HIS A 23 -17.47 -7.42 5.84
CA HIS A 23 -18.63 -6.57 6.11
C HIS A 23 -18.27 -5.22 6.76
N GLN A 24 -17.19 -4.59 6.30
CA GLN A 24 -16.70 -3.33 6.81
C GLN A 24 -17.02 -2.18 5.85
N THR A 25 -17.18 -0.98 6.39
CA THR A 25 -17.43 0.22 5.60
C THR A 25 -16.15 1.04 5.35
N TRP A 26 -16.28 2.10 4.53
CA TRP A 26 -15.21 3.07 4.35
C TRP A 26 -14.86 3.80 5.65
N GLU A 27 -15.86 4.09 6.47
CA GLU A 27 -15.70 4.72 7.78
C GLU A 27 -14.95 3.81 8.75
N ASP A 28 -15.19 2.49 8.70
CA ASP A 28 -14.39 1.51 9.46
C ASP A 28 -12.93 1.52 9.04
N TYR A 29 -12.67 1.61 7.73
CA TYR A 29 -11.31 1.71 7.17
C TYR A 29 -10.60 2.97 7.64
N GLU A 30 -11.23 4.14 7.54
CA GLU A 30 -10.64 5.40 8.01
C GLU A 30 -10.37 5.38 9.52
N ARG A 31 -11.24 4.74 10.30
CA ARG A 31 -11.04 4.54 11.74
C ARG A 31 -9.81 3.66 12.01
N LEU A 32 -9.68 2.52 11.35
CA LEU A 32 -8.51 1.64 11.51
C LEU A 32 -7.21 2.31 11.04
N LEU A 33 -7.27 3.09 9.95
CA LEU A 33 -6.15 3.89 9.45
C LEU A 33 -5.71 4.93 10.49
N SER A 34 -6.66 5.58 11.15
CA SER A 34 -6.38 6.53 12.24
C SER A 34 -5.74 5.85 13.45
N LEU A 35 -6.19 4.64 13.82
CA LEU A 35 -5.63 3.85 14.93
C LEU A 35 -4.20 3.34 14.65
N ARG A 36 -3.83 3.18 13.38
CA ARG A 36 -2.45 2.85 12.99
C ARG A 36 -1.49 4.03 13.22
N LEU A 37 -2.01 5.25 13.30
CA LEU A 37 -1.24 6.49 13.42
C LEU A 37 -0.25 6.63 12.25
N GLN A 38 0.96 7.13 12.51
CA GLN A 38 2.02 7.32 11.51
C GLN A 38 2.87 6.05 11.25
N LYS A 39 2.44 4.88 11.72
CA LYS A 39 3.16 3.62 11.48
C LYS A 39 2.87 3.13 10.06
N THR A 40 3.89 2.56 9.42
CA THR A 40 3.73 1.87 8.13
C THR A 40 2.93 0.57 8.26
N TYR A 41 3.08 -0.13 9.38
CA TYR A 41 2.49 -1.45 9.58
C TYR A 41 1.49 -1.47 10.74
N PRO A 42 0.44 -2.33 10.66
CA PRO A 42 0.11 -3.16 9.49
C PRO A 42 -0.35 -2.32 8.30
N LYS A 43 -0.07 -2.80 7.09
CA LYS A 43 -0.68 -2.26 5.89
C LYS A 43 -2.19 -2.48 5.95
N LEU A 44 -2.96 -1.53 5.44
CA LEU A 44 -4.42 -1.50 5.45
C LEU A 44 -4.93 -1.38 4.02
N TYR A 45 -5.80 -2.29 3.62
CA TYR A 45 -6.47 -2.26 2.32
C TYR A 45 -7.98 -2.30 2.53
N PHE A 46 -8.71 -1.56 1.70
CA PHE A 46 -10.17 -1.58 1.65
C PHE A 46 -10.65 -1.76 0.21
N ASN A 47 -11.68 -2.57 0.02
CA ASN A 47 -12.34 -2.76 -1.27
C ASN A 47 -13.86 -2.71 -1.09
N ARG A 48 -14.51 -1.70 -1.66
CA ARG A 48 -15.95 -1.50 -1.57
C ARG A 48 -16.76 -2.66 -2.14
N LYS A 49 -16.26 -3.36 -3.16
CA LYS A 49 -16.98 -4.46 -3.82
C LYS A 49 -17.04 -5.71 -2.95
N THR A 50 -16.01 -5.96 -2.15
CA THR A 50 -15.97 -7.11 -1.23
C THR A 50 -16.41 -6.73 0.19
N GLU A 51 -16.48 -5.43 0.50
CA GLU A 51 -16.73 -4.91 1.84
C GLU A 51 -15.71 -5.45 2.86
N GLU A 52 -14.46 -5.63 2.43
CA GLU A 52 -13.40 -6.18 3.26
C GLU A 52 -12.35 -5.12 3.60
N ILE A 53 -11.89 -5.15 4.84
CA ILE A 53 -10.63 -4.52 5.25
C ILE A 53 -9.59 -5.61 5.47
N ARG A 54 -8.46 -5.53 4.77
CA ARG A 54 -7.33 -6.44 4.94
C ARG A 54 -6.19 -5.76 5.66
N LEU A 55 -5.66 -6.42 6.68
CA LEU A 55 -4.43 -6.03 7.36
C LEU A 55 -3.32 -6.97 6.97
N MET A 56 -2.15 -6.43 6.64
CA MET A 56 -0.98 -7.23 6.33
C MET A 56 0.25 -6.67 7.05
N SER A 57 0.99 -7.52 7.74
CA SER A 57 2.32 -7.18 8.25
C SER A 57 3.32 -8.14 7.62
N PRO A 58 4.13 -7.71 6.64
CA PRO A 58 5.03 -8.61 5.94
C PRO A 58 6.27 -8.97 6.78
N LEU A 59 6.91 -10.08 6.41
CA LEU A 59 8.24 -10.46 6.95
C LEU A 59 9.34 -9.60 6.32
N PRO A 60 10.50 -9.41 6.98
CA PRO A 60 11.64 -8.71 6.39
C PRO A 60 12.10 -9.26 5.02
N SER A 61 11.93 -10.57 4.76
CA SER A 61 12.26 -11.20 3.48
C SER A 61 11.45 -10.66 2.29
N HIS A 62 10.28 -10.10 2.55
CA HIS A 62 9.42 -9.49 1.55
C HIS A 62 10.07 -8.23 0.94
N GLY A 63 10.71 -7.40 1.78
CA GLY A 63 11.47 -6.22 1.31
C GLY A 63 12.57 -6.56 0.30
N LYS A 64 13.25 -7.71 0.44
CA LYS A 64 14.26 -8.15 -0.54
C LYS A 64 13.67 -8.40 -1.93
N ARG A 65 12.45 -8.93 -1.99
CA ARG A 65 11.75 -9.22 -3.26
C ARG A 65 11.23 -7.94 -3.89
N ILE A 66 10.68 -7.04 -3.09
CA ILE A 66 10.25 -5.70 -3.51
C ILE A 66 11.43 -4.96 -4.13
N ASN A 67 12.57 -4.93 -3.45
CA ASN A 67 13.79 -4.28 -3.95
C ASN A 67 14.24 -4.86 -5.30
N LEU A 68 14.28 -6.20 -5.42
CA LEU A 68 14.66 -6.86 -6.66
C LEU A 68 13.74 -6.48 -7.85
N LEU A 69 12.42 -6.46 -7.63
CA LEU A 69 11.46 -6.08 -8.65
C LEU A 69 11.52 -4.58 -8.98
N SER A 70 11.67 -3.73 -7.96
CA SER A 70 11.84 -2.29 -8.11
C SER A 70 13.08 -1.97 -8.96
N ASP A 71 14.21 -2.63 -8.70
CA ASP A 71 15.45 -2.46 -9.47
C ASP A 71 15.29 -2.92 -10.92
N LEU A 72 14.61 -4.05 -11.14
CA LEU A 72 14.30 -4.53 -12.49
C LEU A 72 13.49 -3.49 -13.28
N VAL A 73 12.43 -2.94 -12.68
CA VAL A 73 11.61 -1.89 -13.31
C VAL A 73 12.45 -0.65 -13.62
N LYS A 74 13.25 -0.18 -12.66
CA LYS A 74 14.15 0.98 -12.86
C LYS A 74 15.14 0.75 -14.00
N ILE A 75 15.71 -0.46 -14.12
CA ILE A 75 16.62 -0.81 -15.23
C ILE A 75 15.89 -0.73 -16.57
N ILE A 76 14.67 -1.27 -16.66
CA ILE A 76 13.87 -1.23 -17.89
C ILE A 76 13.54 0.21 -18.27
N LEU A 77 13.09 1.04 -17.33
CA LEU A 77 12.74 2.44 -17.58
C LEU A 77 13.95 3.26 -18.05
N ARG A 78 15.12 3.09 -17.41
CA ARG A 78 16.37 3.71 -17.88
C ARG A 78 16.73 3.29 -19.30
N ARG A 79 16.58 2.01 -19.64
CA ARG A 79 16.85 1.51 -20.99
C ARG A 79 15.89 2.07 -22.04
N GLN A 80 14.69 2.47 -21.62
CA GLN A 80 13.68 3.12 -22.46
C GLN A 80 13.78 4.64 -22.46
N ASP A 81 14.77 5.23 -21.77
CA ASP A 81 14.92 6.68 -21.61
C ASP A 81 13.66 7.35 -21.04
N LYS A 82 12.99 6.66 -20.11
CA LYS A 82 11.82 7.17 -19.38
C LYS A 82 12.22 7.61 -17.98
N ASP A 83 11.78 8.80 -17.58
CA ASP A 83 11.81 9.24 -16.19
C ASP A 83 10.67 8.62 -15.38
N TRP A 84 10.85 8.51 -14.08
CA TRP A 84 9.82 8.07 -13.15
C TRP A 84 9.90 8.80 -11.80
N GLU A 85 8.83 8.75 -11.03
CA GLU A 85 8.85 8.93 -9.57
C GLU A 85 8.39 7.63 -8.91
N CYS A 86 8.98 7.29 -7.78
CA CYS A 86 8.71 6.05 -7.05
C CYS A 86 8.31 6.37 -5.62
N PHE A 87 7.26 5.72 -5.11
CA PHE A 87 6.79 5.90 -3.75
C PHE A 87 6.64 4.56 -3.04
N ASP A 88 7.28 4.44 -1.88
CA ASP A 88 7.12 3.33 -0.96
C ASP A 88 7.56 3.72 0.47
N PRO A 89 6.76 3.43 1.51
CA PRO A 89 5.33 3.10 1.49
C PRO A 89 4.45 4.37 1.28
N ILE A 90 3.29 4.23 0.62
CA ILE A 90 2.29 5.30 0.50
C ILE A 90 0.87 4.75 0.68
N THR A 91 -0.01 5.54 1.30
CA THR A 91 -1.45 5.24 1.37
C THR A 91 -2.18 5.99 0.26
N LEU A 92 -2.81 5.25 -0.65
CA LEU A 92 -3.60 5.78 -1.73
C LEU A 92 -5.08 5.54 -1.45
N LYS A 93 -5.88 6.60 -1.53
CA LYS A 93 -7.30 6.58 -1.15
C LYS A 93 -8.18 7.05 -2.29
N MET A 94 -9.13 6.21 -2.68
CA MET A 94 -10.27 6.57 -3.51
C MET A 94 -11.50 6.56 -2.58
N PRO A 95 -11.92 7.73 -2.06
CA PRO A 95 -12.92 7.80 -1.00
C PRO A 95 -14.19 7.01 -1.31
N GLY A 96 -14.59 6.14 -0.39
CA GLY A 96 -15.77 5.28 -0.52
C GLY A 96 -15.57 4.03 -1.40
N GLU A 97 -14.52 3.96 -2.19
CA GLU A 97 -14.30 2.91 -3.19
C GLU A 97 -13.16 1.96 -2.80
N ALA A 98 -11.96 2.50 -2.53
CA ALA A 98 -10.81 1.69 -2.17
C ALA A 98 -9.76 2.46 -1.37
N GLY A 99 -9.06 1.74 -0.50
CA GLY A 99 -7.84 2.18 0.15
C GLY A 99 -6.76 1.15 -0.13
N VAL A 100 -5.60 1.56 -0.65
CA VAL A 100 -4.54 0.63 -1.03
C VAL A 100 -3.17 1.13 -0.61
N GLU A 101 -2.29 0.19 -0.28
CA GLU A 101 -0.93 0.47 0.19
C GLU A 101 0.09 -0.41 -0.53
N PRO A 102 0.44 -0.05 -1.78
CA PRO A 102 1.34 -0.86 -2.58
C PRO A 102 2.68 -1.09 -1.87
N ASP A 103 3.33 -2.22 -2.15
CA ASP A 103 4.72 -2.44 -1.75
C ASP A 103 5.65 -1.40 -2.34
N THR A 104 5.44 -1.06 -3.61
CA THR A 104 6.05 0.09 -4.27
C THR A 104 5.22 0.44 -5.50
N CYS A 105 5.22 1.71 -5.89
CA CYS A 105 4.55 2.15 -7.11
C CYS A 105 5.37 3.19 -7.88
N PHE A 106 5.14 3.24 -9.19
CA PHE A 106 5.85 4.07 -10.14
C PHE A 106 4.86 4.95 -10.89
N TYR A 107 5.15 6.24 -10.90
CA TYR A 107 4.59 7.20 -11.84
C TYR A 107 5.60 7.38 -12.97
N ILE A 108 5.19 7.03 -14.18
CA ILE A 108 6.01 7.00 -15.39
C ILE A 108 5.41 8.02 -16.36
N ASP A 109 4.27 7.69 -16.96
CA ASP A 109 3.59 8.58 -17.91
C ASP A 109 2.79 9.64 -17.14
N ASN A 110 2.26 9.30 -15.96
CA ASN A 110 1.57 10.23 -15.04
C ASN A 110 2.52 11.08 -14.18
N ARG A 111 3.84 10.90 -14.31
CA ARG A 111 4.87 11.56 -13.49
C ARG A 111 4.72 13.07 -13.39
N GLN A 112 4.46 13.73 -14.52
CA GLN A 112 4.43 15.18 -14.57
C GLN A 112 3.34 15.81 -13.69
N ALA A 113 2.24 15.09 -13.44
CA ALA A 113 1.13 15.57 -12.63
C ALA A 113 1.45 15.60 -11.12
N ILE A 114 2.43 14.80 -10.68
CA ILE A 114 2.75 14.58 -9.26
C ILE A 114 4.11 15.13 -8.85
N LEU A 115 4.86 15.71 -9.79
CA LEU A 115 6.23 16.18 -9.57
C LEU A 115 6.28 17.23 -8.44
N GLY A 116 7.15 17.01 -7.45
CA GLY A 116 7.34 17.92 -6.31
C GLY A 116 6.25 17.86 -5.23
N LYS A 117 5.26 16.97 -5.37
CA LYS A 117 4.24 16.77 -4.33
C LYS A 117 4.77 15.85 -3.22
N GLU A 118 4.55 16.25 -1.97
CA GLU A 118 4.83 15.41 -0.81
C GLU A 118 3.70 14.39 -0.52
N ARG A 119 2.49 14.67 -1.03
CA ARG A 119 1.30 13.85 -0.84
C ARG A 119 0.55 13.71 -2.16
N ILE A 120 0.04 12.50 -2.39
CA ILE A 120 -0.80 12.19 -3.55
C ILE A 120 -2.25 12.12 -3.08
N ASP A 121 -3.12 12.88 -3.75
CA ASP A 121 -4.57 12.84 -3.52
C ASP A 121 -5.26 12.31 -4.78
N LEU A 122 -5.67 11.04 -4.79
CA LEU A 122 -6.30 10.40 -5.96
C LEU A 122 -7.68 10.99 -6.31
N THR A 123 -8.22 11.95 -5.55
CA THR A 123 -9.40 12.70 -5.97
C THR A 123 -9.09 13.73 -7.04
N VAL A 124 -7.82 14.12 -7.20
CA VAL A 124 -7.35 15.11 -8.17
C VAL A 124 -6.12 14.66 -8.96
N ASP A 125 -5.29 13.82 -8.35
CA ASP A 125 -4.08 13.25 -8.94
C ASP A 125 -4.38 11.94 -9.65
N PRO A 126 -3.66 11.64 -10.75
CA PRO A 126 -3.77 10.34 -11.36
C PRO A 126 -3.24 9.25 -10.41
N PRO A 127 -3.69 7.99 -10.56
CA PRO A 127 -3.06 6.85 -9.90
C PRO A 127 -1.65 6.58 -10.48
N PRO A 128 -0.81 5.80 -9.78
CA PRO A 128 0.45 5.34 -10.35
C PRO A 128 0.20 4.49 -11.60
N ASP A 129 1.11 4.59 -12.57
CA ASP A 129 1.05 3.78 -13.81
C ASP A 129 1.34 2.30 -13.54
N LEU A 130 2.15 2.03 -12.51
CA LEU A 130 2.52 0.68 -12.09
C LEU A 130 2.53 0.60 -10.56
N ALA A 131 1.79 -0.35 -10.01
CA ALA A 131 1.92 -0.77 -8.62
C ALA A 131 2.45 -2.21 -8.57
N ILE A 132 3.35 -2.48 -7.63
CA ILE A 132 3.91 -3.81 -7.38
C ILE A 132 3.41 -4.27 -6.01
N GLU A 133 2.98 -5.53 -5.95
CA GLU A 133 2.63 -6.25 -4.74
C GLU A 133 3.32 -7.62 -4.77
N VAL A 134 3.89 -8.05 -3.65
CA VAL A 134 4.62 -9.32 -3.56
C VAL A 134 3.95 -10.23 -2.53
N ASP A 135 2.96 -11.00 -2.95
CA ASP A 135 2.31 -11.92 -2.03
C ASP A 135 3.24 -13.04 -1.54
N PHE A 136 3.06 -13.42 -0.27
CA PHE A 136 3.56 -14.68 0.26
C PHE A 136 2.50 -15.75 0.02
N THR A 137 2.68 -16.59 -0.99
CA THR A 137 2.07 -17.92 -0.95
C THR A 137 2.96 -18.79 -0.08
N SER A 138 2.49 -19.09 1.13
CA SER A 138 3.02 -20.27 1.83
C SER A 138 2.58 -21.48 1.01
N LEU A 139 3.54 -22.22 0.45
CA LEU A 139 3.28 -23.58 -0.04
C LEU A 139 2.98 -24.49 1.15
#